data_AF-R6H787-F1
#
_entry.id   AF-R6H787-F1
#
_cell.length_a   1.000
_cell.length_b   1.000
_cell.length_c   1.000
_cell.angle_alpha   90.00
_cell.angle_beta   90.00
_cell.angle_gamma   90.00
#
_symmetry.space_group_name_H-M   'P 1'
#
loop_
_entity.id
_entity.type
_entity.pdbx_description
1 polymer ?
#
loop_
_entity_poly.entity_id
_entity_poly.type
_entity_poly.pdbx_seq_one_letter_code
_entity_poly.pdbx_strand_id
1 'polypeptide(L)'
;MGDSRKHLLNSIDIAFSLYRSRSDSAIPEEELQQLEADLKSEPFLKFLESVFSATFTSRTHWEDKLWELAAHYPIEYLNLSTRSYNGLVRSSYRIRTVADLLKLPLADLKKIRNLGVKSITEIEYAKYRFLEKLEQGKIE
;
A
#
# COMPACT_ATOMS: atom_id res chain seq x y z
N MET A 1 -16.67 -3.23 7.23
CA MET A 1 -16.28 -4.31 8.18
C MET A 1 -15.79 -5.56 7.48
N GLY A 2 -16.41 -6.04 6.39
CA GLY A 2 -15.98 -7.27 5.71
C GLY A 2 -14.57 -7.26 5.10
N ASP A 3 -14.06 -6.12 4.66
CA ASP A 3 -12.73 -6.03 4.04
C ASP A 3 -11.59 -6.07 5.07
N SER A 4 -11.74 -5.39 6.21
CA SER A 4 -10.73 -5.40 7.29
C SER A 4 -10.45 -6.81 7.81
N ARG A 5 -11.50 -7.62 7.97
CA ARG A 5 -11.39 -9.03 8.39
C ARG A 5 -10.57 -9.86 7.40
N LYS A 6 -10.87 -9.73 6.11
CA LYS A 6 -10.15 -10.42 5.04
C LYS A 6 -8.67 -10.02 5.00
N HIS A 7 -8.38 -8.73 5.18
CA HIS A 7 -7.01 -8.24 5.25
C HIS A 7 -6.23 -8.76 6.45
N LEU A 8 -6.86 -8.85 7.63
CA LEU A 8 -6.25 -9.43 8.83
C LEU A 8 -5.93 -10.90 8.65
N LEU A 9 -6.89 -11.70 8.18
CA LEU A 9 -6.67 -13.12 7.91
C LEU A 9 -5.53 -13.35 6.90
N ASN A 10 -5.54 -12.63 5.78
CA ASN A 10 -4.49 -12.72 4.77
C ASN A 10 -3.11 -12.31 5.33
N SER A 11 -3.07 -11.33 6.23
CA SER A 11 -1.83 -10.88 6.87
C SER A 11 -1.29 -11.91 7.85
N ILE A 12 -2.18 -12.57 8.61
CA ILE A 12 -1.84 -13.70 9.48
C ILE A 12 -1.28 -14.85 8.61
N ASP A 13 -1.97 -15.24 7.54
CA ASP A 13 -1.52 -16.31 6.64
C ASP A 13 -0.11 -16.06 6.07
N ILE A 14 0.16 -14.85 5.61
CA ILE A 14 1.47 -14.46 5.09
C ILE A 14 2.54 -14.53 6.18
N ALA A 15 2.26 -14.02 7.39
CA ALA A 15 3.22 -14.02 8.49
C ALA A 15 3.64 -15.45 8.87
N PHE A 16 2.68 -16.38 8.96
CA PHE A 16 2.94 -17.79 9.28
C PHE A 16 3.64 -18.53 8.13
N SER A 17 3.27 -18.25 6.88
CA SER A 17 3.98 -18.75 5.69
C SER A 17 5.46 -18.35 5.71
N LEU A 18 5.73 -17.07 5.96
CA LEU A 18 7.10 -16.56 6.05
C LEU A 18 7.86 -17.17 7.22
N TYR A 19 7.21 -17.32 8.38
CA TYR A 19 7.82 -17.96 9.54
C TYR A 19 8.23 -19.40 9.26
N ARG A 20 7.35 -20.21 8.64
CA ARG A 20 7.65 -21.60 8.25
C ARG A 20 8.77 -21.70 7.21
N SER A 21 8.90 -20.70 6.34
CA SER A 21 9.95 -20.68 5.31
C SER A 21 11.37 -20.43 5.85
N ARG A 22 11.48 -20.01 7.12
CA ARG A 22 12.77 -19.75 7.77
C ARG A 22 13.38 -21.04 8.33
N SER A 23 14.62 -21.32 7.91
CA SER A 23 15.39 -22.50 8.33
C SER A 23 15.81 -22.49 9.81
N ASP A 24 15.72 -21.35 10.48
CA ASP A 24 16.05 -21.12 11.89
C ASP A 24 14.79 -20.96 12.78
N SER A 25 13.62 -21.39 12.31
CA SER A 25 12.37 -21.30 13.07
C SER A 25 12.50 -22.01 14.43
N ALA A 26 12.45 -21.22 15.51
CA ALA A 26 12.68 -21.68 16.87
C ALA A 26 11.42 -22.23 17.57
N ILE A 27 10.25 -22.08 16.93
CA ILE A 27 8.96 -22.48 17.50
C ILE A 27 8.58 -23.84 16.89
N PRO A 28 8.28 -24.86 17.70
CA PRO A 28 7.77 -26.14 17.22
C PRO A 28 6.51 -25.98 16.35
N GLU A 29 6.36 -26.79 15.29
CA GLU A 29 5.24 -26.67 14.35
C GLU A 29 3.87 -26.81 15.04
N GLU A 30 3.77 -27.64 16.08
CA GLU A 30 2.54 -27.83 16.86
C GLU A 30 2.13 -26.55 17.63
N GLU A 31 3.10 -25.88 18.26
CA GLU A 31 2.87 -24.60 18.94
C GLU A 31 2.51 -23.51 17.93
N LEU A 32 3.15 -23.54 16.75
CA LEU A 32 2.87 -22.61 15.67
C LEU A 32 1.44 -22.78 15.12
N GLN A 33 0.98 -24.03 14.95
CA GLN A 33 -0.39 -24.33 14.52
C GLN A 33 -1.42 -23.88 15.56
N GLN A 34 -1.16 -24.10 16.85
CA GLN A 34 -2.04 -23.64 17.92
C GLN A 34 -2.12 -22.11 17.94
N LEU A 35 -0.98 -21.43 17.83
CA LEU A 35 -0.93 -19.97 17.77
C LEU A 35 -1.67 -19.42 16.55
N GLU A 36 -1.51 -20.06 15.38
CA GLU A 36 -2.23 -19.68 14.17
C GLU A 36 -3.75 -19.80 14.35
N ALA A 37 -4.21 -20.90 14.96
CA ALA A 37 -5.62 -21.14 15.27
C ALA A 37 -6.17 -20.10 16.28
N ASP A 38 -5.40 -19.79 17.32
CA ASP A 38 -5.77 -18.82 18.35
C ASP A 38 -5.90 -17.41 17.76
N LEU A 39 -4.95 -17.00 16.91
CA LEU A 39 -4.98 -15.70 16.23
C LEU A 39 -6.14 -15.59 15.23
N LYS A 40 -6.56 -16.71 14.64
CA LYS A 40 -7.72 -16.81 13.73
C LYS A 40 -9.05 -17.03 14.45
N SER A 41 -9.05 -17.19 15.77
CA SER A 41 -10.27 -17.36 16.53
C SER A 41 -11.13 -16.08 16.52
N GLU A 42 -12.46 -16.22 16.51
CA GLU A 42 -13.36 -15.08 16.50
C GLU A 42 -13.15 -14.09 17.67
N PRO A 43 -12.91 -14.53 18.93
CA PRO A 43 -12.60 -13.61 20.02
C PRO A 43 -11.35 -12.78 19.75
N PHE A 44 -10.29 -13.40 19.23
CA PHE A 44 -9.04 -12.70 18.95
C PHE A 44 -9.15 -11.79 17.73
N LEU A 45 -9.81 -12.24 16.66
CA LEU A 45 -10.08 -11.40 15.48
C LEU A 45 -10.91 -10.17 15.85
N LYS A 46 -11.93 -10.31 16.71
CA LYS A 46 -12.71 -9.16 17.22
C LYS A 46 -11.87 -8.23 18.09
N PHE A 47 -10.99 -8.79 18.93
CA PHE A 47 -10.04 -8.00 19.71
C PHE A 47 -9.09 -7.22 18.79
N LEU A 48 -8.49 -7.88 17.81
CA LEU A 48 -7.63 -7.25 16.81
C LEU A 48 -8.41 -6.19 16.03
N GLU A 49 -9.61 -6.50 15.54
CA GLU A 49 -10.48 -5.53 14.89
C GLU A 49 -10.77 -4.35 15.80
N SER A 50 -10.92 -4.52 17.11
CA SER A 50 -11.17 -3.44 18.08
C SER A 50 -9.91 -2.62 18.39
N VAL A 51 -8.78 -3.26 18.68
CA VAL A 51 -7.48 -2.61 18.96
C VAL A 51 -6.98 -1.91 17.72
N PHE A 52 -7.07 -2.54 16.55
CA PHE A 52 -6.83 -1.89 15.28
C PHE A 52 -7.94 -0.89 14.97
N SER A 53 -9.21 -1.08 15.28
CA SER A 53 -10.16 0.05 15.11
C SER A 53 -9.87 1.22 16.05
N ALA A 54 -9.18 1.02 17.18
CA ALA A 54 -8.77 2.07 18.11
C ALA A 54 -7.40 2.70 17.76
N THR A 55 -6.53 2.00 17.01
CA THR A 55 -5.18 2.45 16.61
C THR A 55 -5.00 2.64 15.09
N PHE A 56 -5.70 1.85 14.28
CA PHE A 56 -5.88 1.89 12.81
C PHE A 56 -7.16 2.60 12.32
N THR A 57 -8.05 3.16 13.16
CA THR A 57 -8.94 4.24 12.63
C THR A 57 -8.12 5.40 12.08
N SER A 58 -6.86 5.54 12.53
CA SER A 58 -5.87 6.37 11.87
C SER A 58 -5.55 5.92 10.43
N ARG A 59 -5.67 4.63 10.06
CA ARG A 59 -5.29 4.11 8.72
C ARG A 59 -6.29 4.41 7.61
N THR A 60 -7.58 4.29 7.89
CA THR A 60 -8.60 4.84 6.98
C THR A 60 -8.58 6.37 7.02
N HIS A 61 -8.30 7.00 8.17
CA HIS A 61 -8.21 8.46 8.26
C HIS A 61 -6.99 9.07 7.54
N TRP A 62 -5.82 8.42 7.58
CA TRP A 62 -4.60 8.93 6.94
C TRP A 62 -4.56 8.62 5.46
N GLU A 63 -5.11 7.48 5.00
CA GLU A 63 -5.25 7.20 3.57
C GLU A 63 -6.27 8.17 2.95
N ASP A 64 -7.43 8.39 3.58
CA ASP A 64 -8.42 9.34 3.08
C ASP A 64 -7.87 10.77 3.05
N LYS A 65 -7.19 11.20 4.12
CA LYS A 65 -6.53 12.50 4.18
C LYS A 65 -5.35 12.62 3.20
N LEU A 66 -4.61 11.54 2.98
CA LEU A 66 -3.54 11.47 1.98
C LEU A 66 -4.11 11.58 0.58
N TRP A 67 -5.20 10.89 0.28
CA TRP A 67 -5.86 10.95 -1.02
C TRP A 67 -6.47 12.32 -1.26
N GLU A 68 -7.13 12.90 -0.26
CA GLU A 68 -7.66 14.26 -0.32
C GLU A 68 -6.54 15.27 -0.58
N LEU A 69 -5.45 15.22 0.20
CA LEU A 69 -4.32 16.12 0.00
C LEU A 69 -3.67 15.92 -1.37
N ALA A 70 -3.36 14.67 -1.74
CA ALA A 70 -2.70 14.34 -3.01
C ALA A 70 -3.58 14.64 -4.24
N ALA A 71 -4.90 14.74 -4.09
CA ALA A 71 -5.81 15.13 -5.17
C ALA A 71 -5.67 16.61 -5.56
N HIS A 72 -5.15 17.46 -4.66
CA HIS A 72 -4.87 18.87 -4.95
C HIS A 72 -3.60 19.07 -5.79
N TYR A 73 -2.76 18.04 -5.91
CA TYR A 73 -1.51 18.11 -6.68
C TYR A 73 -1.69 17.48 -8.06
N PRO A 74 -1.52 18.25 -9.14
CA PRO A 74 -1.53 17.70 -10.50
C PRO A 74 -0.23 16.91 -10.76
N ILE A 75 -0.22 16.01 -11.75
CA ILE A 75 0.95 15.17 -12.05
C ILE A 75 2.19 16.01 -12.40
N GLU A 76 2.01 17.20 -12.95
CA GLU A 76 3.03 18.20 -13.24
C GLU A 76 3.85 18.56 -11.99
N TYR A 77 3.25 18.52 -10.80
CA TYR A 77 3.95 18.77 -9.53
C TYR A 77 5.14 17.82 -9.30
N LEU A 78 5.05 16.59 -9.83
CA LEU A 78 6.10 15.59 -9.68
C LEU A 78 7.31 15.84 -10.60
N ASN A 79 7.24 16.83 -11.51
CA ASN A 79 8.29 17.22 -12.43
C ASN A 79 8.93 16.03 -13.18
N LEU A 80 8.07 15.11 -13.64
CA LEU A 80 8.48 13.91 -14.37
C LEU A 80 9.03 14.27 -15.75
N SER A 81 9.90 13.40 -16.29
CA SER A 81 10.30 13.49 -17.69
C SER A 81 9.10 13.47 -18.64
N THR A 82 9.22 14.13 -19.80
CA THR A 82 8.18 14.20 -20.83
C THR A 82 7.63 12.83 -21.22
N ARG A 83 8.47 11.78 -21.22
CA ARG A 83 8.05 10.42 -21.54
C ARG A 83 7.17 9.83 -20.44
N SER A 84 7.60 9.94 -19.19
CA SER A 84 6.86 9.44 -18.02
C SER A 84 5.54 10.19 -17.85
N TYR A 85 5.57 11.52 -17.94
CA TYR A 85 4.38 12.37 -17.92
C TYR A 85 3.36 11.97 -19.00
N ASN A 86 3.79 11.90 -20.27
CA ASN A 86 2.88 11.56 -21.36
C ASN A 86 2.35 10.13 -21.25
N GLY A 87 3.18 9.20 -20.76
CA GLY A 87 2.75 7.82 -20.51
C GLY A 87 1.62 7.74 -19.48
N LEU A 88 1.68 8.53 -18.41
CA LEU A 88 0.63 8.59 -17.39
C LEU A 88 -0.65 9.25 -17.89
N VAL A 89 -0.56 10.46 -18.44
CA VAL A 89 -1.73 11.29 -18.80
C VAL A 89 -2.50 10.73 -20.01
N ARG A 90 -1.78 10.11 -20.96
CA ARG A 90 -2.37 9.50 -22.16
C ARG A 90 -2.68 8.02 -21.99
N SER A 91 -2.43 7.45 -20.82
CA SER A 91 -2.82 6.07 -20.51
C SER A 91 -4.34 5.91 -20.52
N SER A 92 -4.80 4.67 -20.62
CA SER A 92 -6.22 4.32 -20.47
C SER A 92 -6.76 4.70 -19.08
N TYR A 93 -5.89 4.79 -18.06
CA TYR A 93 -6.23 5.18 -16.70
C TYR A 93 -6.41 6.69 -16.52
N ARG A 94 -5.96 7.51 -17.50
CA ARG A 94 -6.05 8.99 -17.50
C ARG A 94 -5.65 9.63 -16.17
N ILE A 95 -4.45 9.32 -15.72
CA ILE A 95 -3.89 9.79 -14.44
C ILE A 95 -3.68 11.31 -14.54
N ARG A 96 -4.37 12.11 -13.71
CA ARG A 96 -4.30 13.58 -13.72
C ARG A 96 -3.72 14.16 -12.44
N THR A 97 -3.94 13.50 -11.32
CA THR A 97 -3.49 13.94 -9.99
C THR A 97 -2.48 12.98 -9.38
N VAL A 98 -1.73 13.45 -8.40
CA VAL A 98 -0.84 12.60 -7.61
C VAL A 98 -1.65 11.52 -6.88
N ALA A 99 -2.88 11.81 -6.42
CA ALA A 99 -3.77 10.80 -5.85
C ALA A 99 -4.08 9.66 -6.82
N ASP A 100 -4.40 9.96 -8.08
CA ASP A 100 -4.66 8.94 -9.11
C ASP A 100 -3.45 8.00 -9.28
N LEU A 101 -2.24 8.59 -9.26
CA LEU A 101 -1.00 7.85 -9.41
C LEU A 101 -0.66 7.01 -8.16
N LEU A 102 -0.90 7.55 -6.96
CA LEU A 102 -0.64 6.82 -5.72
C LEU A 102 -1.55 5.60 -5.59
N LYS A 103 -2.83 5.76 -5.94
CA LYS A 103 -3.83 4.68 -5.95
C LYS A 103 -3.56 3.60 -7.01
N LEU A 104 -2.81 3.92 -8.05
CA LEU A 104 -2.48 2.95 -9.10
C LEU A 104 -1.45 1.91 -8.59
N PRO A 105 -1.80 0.61 -8.60
CA PRO A 105 -0.87 -0.46 -8.25
C PRO A 105 0.29 -0.53 -9.24
N LEU A 106 1.49 -0.93 -8.77
CA LEU A 106 2.66 -1.11 -9.64
C LEU A 106 2.40 -2.09 -10.79
N ALA A 107 1.63 -3.16 -10.53
CA ALA A 107 1.25 -4.13 -11.55
C ALA A 107 0.47 -3.50 -12.71
N ASP A 108 -0.36 -2.49 -12.43
CA ASP A 108 -1.14 -1.79 -13.45
C ASP A 108 -0.33 -0.67 -14.11
N LEU A 109 0.55 0.00 -13.35
CA LEU A 109 1.52 0.94 -13.90
C LEU A 109 2.41 0.27 -14.97
N LYS A 110 2.85 -0.97 -14.71
CA LYS A 110 3.65 -1.79 -15.65
C LYS A 110 2.89 -2.18 -16.92
N LYS A 111 1.55 -2.15 -16.91
CA LYS A 111 0.71 -2.45 -18.09
C LYS A 111 0.50 -1.23 -18.98
N ILE A 112 0.84 -0.02 -18.52
CA ILE A 112 0.64 1.19 -19.32
C ILE A 112 1.56 1.17 -20.54
N ARG A 113 0.94 1.15 -21.72
CA ARG A 113 1.65 1.23 -23.00
C ARG A 113 2.53 2.48 -23.04
N ASN A 114 3.76 2.31 -23.53
CA ASN A 114 4.80 3.35 -23.69
C ASN A 114 5.61 3.72 -22.43
N LEU A 115 5.28 3.15 -21.26
CA LEU A 115 6.16 3.23 -20.08
C LEU A 115 7.19 2.09 -20.15
N GLY A 116 8.47 2.46 -20.32
CA GLY A 116 9.58 1.51 -20.21
C GLY A 116 10.10 1.45 -18.78
N VAL A 117 11.01 0.51 -18.50
CA VAL A 117 11.60 0.30 -17.16
C VAL A 117 12.08 1.60 -16.53
N LYS A 118 12.84 2.42 -17.26
CA LYS A 118 13.35 3.71 -16.76
C LYS A 118 12.24 4.68 -16.34
N SER A 119 11.17 4.77 -17.13
CA SER A 119 10.02 5.62 -16.81
C SER A 119 9.27 5.11 -15.58
N ILE A 120 9.10 3.79 -15.47
CA ILE A 120 8.44 3.17 -14.30
C ILE A 120 9.26 3.45 -13.04
N THR A 121 10.58 3.24 -13.09
CA THR A 121 11.47 3.52 -11.95
C THR A 121 11.44 4.99 -11.55
N GLU A 122 11.46 5.92 -12.52
CA GLU A 122 11.31 7.35 -12.25
C GLU A 122 9.98 7.67 -11.55
N ILE A 123 8.89 7.09 -12.03
CA ILE A 123 7.55 7.27 -11.46
C ILE A 123 7.47 6.73 -10.03
N GLU A 124 8.03 5.54 -9.77
CA GLU A 124 8.09 4.97 -8.41
C GLU A 124 8.91 5.86 -7.48
N TYR A 125 10.06 6.35 -7.93
CA TYR A 125 10.88 7.28 -7.17
C TYR A 125 10.13 8.58 -6.88
N ALA A 126 9.39 9.12 -7.85
CA ALA A 126 8.57 10.31 -7.66
C ALA A 126 7.44 10.09 -6.64
N LYS A 127 6.78 8.92 -6.65
CA LYS A 127 5.79 8.54 -5.62
C LYS A 127 6.42 8.57 -4.22
N TYR A 128 7.60 7.96 -4.08
CA TYR A 128 8.33 7.93 -2.81
C TYR A 128 8.70 9.33 -2.31
N ARG A 129 9.28 10.17 -3.19
CA ARG A 129 9.69 11.54 -2.86
C ARG A 129 8.51 12.43 -2.47
N PHE A 130 7.35 12.24 -3.10
CA PHE A 130 6.13 12.96 -2.72
C PHE A 130 5.70 12.60 -1.29
N LEU A 131 5.65 11.30 -0.96
CA LEU A 131 5.28 10.84 0.37
C LEU A 131 6.28 11.32 1.43
N GLU A 132 7.57 11.26 1.14
CA GLU A 132 8.62 11.77 2.04
C GLU A 132 8.45 13.27 2.34
N LYS A 133 8.16 14.08 1.32
CA LYS A 133 7.89 15.52 1.52
C LYS A 133 6.63 15.75 2.34
N LEU A 134 5.60 14.91 2.14
CA LEU A 134 4.34 14.98 2.87
C LEU A 134 4.54 14.74 4.35
N GLU A 135 5.27 13.68 4.71
CA GLU A 135 5.61 13.34 6.09
C GLU A 135 6.43 14.43 6.77
N GLN A 136 7.32 15.09 6.02
CA GLN A 136 8.14 16.19 6.53
C GLN A 136 7.40 17.54 6.59
N GLY A 137 6.15 17.62 6.13
CA GLY A 137 5.39 18.87 6.03
C GLY A 137 5.98 19.88 5.04
N LYS A 138 6.72 19.40 4.03
CA LYS A 138 7.46 20.21 3.03
C LYS A 138 6.79 20.22 1.66
N ILE A 139 5.48 20.03 1.63
CA ILE A 139 4.69 20.21 0.41
C ILE A 139 4.16 21.64 0.45
N GLU A 140 4.71 22.48 -0.43
CA GLU A 140 4.33 23.87 -0.67
C GLU A 140 3.12 23.97 -1.60
#